data_AF-A0A7C4L1J8-F1
#
_entry.id   AF-A0A7C4L1J8-F1
#
_cell.length_a   1.000
_cell.length_b   1.000
_cell.length_c   1.000
_cell.angle_alpha   90.00
_cell.angle_beta   90.00
_cell.angle_gamma   90.00
#
_symmetry.space_group_name_H-M   'P 1'
#
loop_
_entity.id
_entity.type
_entity.pdbx_description
1 polymer ?
#
loop_
_entity_poly.entity_id
_entity_poly.type
_entity_poly.pdbx_seq_one_letter_code
_entity_poly.pdbx_strand_id
1 'polypeptide(L)'
;MKEQLNSRDLILLSAYLDGELDPREKARVEALLQSNPEAKETYESLQNTRAVLRNAPLRKVPRNFTLSAAAVQQPRRPFVLIPALRFSSVLATL
;
A
#
# COMPACT_ATOMS: atom_id res chain seq x y z
N MET A 1 -8.46 -17.28 -28.30
CA MET A 1 -7.88 -17.37 -26.93
C MET A 1 -7.99 -15.97 -26.33
N LYS A 2 -8.63 -15.81 -25.16
CA LYS A 2 -8.66 -14.52 -24.46
C LYS A 2 -7.27 -14.28 -23.88
N GLU A 3 -6.59 -13.21 -24.28
CA GLU A 3 -5.34 -12.81 -23.63
C GLU A 3 -5.68 -12.18 -22.29
N GLN A 4 -5.69 -13.01 -21.26
CA GLN A 4 -5.90 -12.55 -19.89
C GLN A 4 -4.87 -11.49 -19.53
N LEU A 5 -5.35 -10.29 -19.16
CA LEU A 5 -4.51 -9.21 -18.65
C LEU A 5 -3.61 -9.69 -17.51
N ASN A 6 -2.32 -9.37 -17.63
CA ASN A 6 -1.37 -9.64 -16.57
C ASN A 6 -1.62 -8.70 -15.37
N SER A 7 -1.30 -9.14 -14.16
CA SER A 7 -1.45 -8.36 -12.94
C SER A 7 -0.72 -7.01 -12.99
N ARG A 8 0.41 -6.92 -13.70
CA ARG A 8 1.13 -5.65 -13.90
C ARG A 8 0.34 -4.64 -14.72
N ASP A 9 -0.36 -5.11 -15.76
CA ASP A 9 -1.15 -4.24 -16.63
C ASP A 9 -2.41 -3.76 -15.90
N LEU A 10 -3.00 -4.61 -15.04
CA LEU A 10 -4.09 -4.20 -14.15
C LEU A 10 -3.65 -3.10 -13.17
N ILE A 11 -2.46 -3.23 -12.57
CA ILE A 11 -1.91 -2.19 -11.68
C ILE A 11 -1.68 -0.89 -12.44
N LEU A 12 -1.12 -0.95 -13.66
CA LEU A 12 -0.93 0.23 -14.50
C LEU A 12 -2.25 0.91 -14.87
N LEU A 13 -3.28 0.14 -15.23
CA LEU A 13 -4.62 0.67 -15.53
C LEU A 13 -5.26 1.35 -14.30
N SER A 14 -5.08 0.78 -13.10
CA SER A 14 -5.56 1.39 -11.85
C SER A 14 -4.81 2.69 -11.55
N ALA A 15 -3.48 2.67 -11.59
CA ALA A 15 -2.66 3.87 -11.34
C ALA A 15 -2.92 4.97 -12.38
N TYR A 16 -3.24 4.60 -13.63
CA TYR A 16 -3.67 5.54 -14.65
C TYR A 16 -4.98 6.25 -14.29
N LEU A 17 -5.97 5.53 -13.74
CA LEU A 17 -7.24 6.10 -13.28
C LEU A 17 -7.07 7.06 -12.09
N ASP A 18 -6.06 6.82 -11.26
CA ASP A 18 -5.74 7.64 -10.08
C ASP A 18 -4.81 8.81 -10.41
N GLY A 19 -4.21 8.83 -11.61
CA GLY A 19 -3.32 9.90 -12.07
C GLY A 19 -1.90 9.82 -11.50
N GLU A 20 -1.47 8.63 -11.08
CA GLU A 20 -0.18 8.40 -10.41
C GLU A 20 0.96 7.99 -11.38
N LEU A 21 0.70 7.96 -12.68
CA LEU A 21 1.67 7.51 -13.69
C LEU A 21 2.58 8.64 -14.19
N ASP A 22 3.84 8.28 -14.47
CA ASP A 22 4.74 9.16 -15.21
C ASP A 22 4.34 9.27 -16.71
N PRO A 23 4.87 10.25 -17.47
CA PRO A 23 4.51 10.43 -18.88
C PRO A 23 4.80 9.23 -19.79
N ARG A 24 5.85 8.45 -19.48
CA ARG A 24 6.24 7.26 -20.26
C ARG A 24 5.28 6.10 -19.99
N GLU A 25 4.93 5.88 -18.73
CA GLU A 25 3.95 4.89 -18.29
C GLU A 25 2.56 5.22 -18.84
N LYS A 26 2.19 6.51 -18.83
CA LYS A 26 0.95 6.98 -19.44
C LYS A 26 0.86 6.61 -20.92
N ALA A 27 1.89 6.91 -21.70
CA ALA A 27 1.94 6.54 -23.12
C ALA A 27 1.83 5.03 -23.33
N ARG A 28 2.42 4.22 -22.43
CA ARG A 28 2.30 2.76 -22.46
C ARG A 28 0.87 2.29 -22.23
N VAL A 29 0.15 2.89 -21.27
CA VAL A 29 -1.25 2.58 -21.00
C VAL A 29 -2.14 2.99 -22.17
N GLU A 30 -1.91 4.17 -22.75
CA GLU A 30 -2.65 4.62 -23.95
C GLU A 30 -2.46 3.66 -25.13
N ALA A 31 -1.22 3.21 -25.38
CA ALA A 31 -0.94 2.19 -26.39
C ALA A 31 -1.65 0.86 -26.09
N LEU A 32 -1.63 0.42 -24.82
CA LEU A 32 -2.30 -0.80 -24.38
C LEU A 32 -3.82 -0.74 -24.59
N LEU A 33 -4.45 0.39 -24.28
CA LEU A 33 -5.88 0.63 -24.48
C LEU A 33 -6.27 0.65 -25.96
N GLN A 34 -5.35 1.07 -26.84
CA GLN A 34 -5.57 1.06 -28.29
C GLN A 34 -5.37 -0.34 -28.89
N SER A 35 -4.39 -1.12 -28.39
CA SER A 35 -4.04 -2.41 -28.97
C SER A 35 -4.89 -3.56 -28.45
N ASN A 36 -5.38 -3.49 -27.20
CA ASN A 36 -6.06 -4.60 -26.54
C ASN A 36 -7.50 -4.24 -26.14
N PRO A 37 -8.53 -4.85 -26.76
CA PRO A 37 -9.93 -4.61 -26.40
C PRO A 37 -10.28 -5.08 -24.98
N GLU A 38 -9.61 -6.11 -24.45
CA GLU A 38 -9.82 -6.60 -23.08
C GLU A 38 -9.32 -5.60 -22.03
N ALA A 39 -8.23 -4.87 -22.34
CA ALA A 39 -7.72 -3.78 -21.51
C ALA A 39 -8.73 -2.64 -21.42
N LYS A 40 -9.40 -2.32 -22.54
CA LYS A 40 -10.45 -1.30 -22.58
C LYS A 40 -11.67 -1.72 -21.75
N GLU A 41 -12.14 -2.96 -21.91
CA GLU A 41 -13.28 -3.49 -21.16
C GLU A 41 -13.00 -3.48 -19.65
N THR A 42 -11.77 -3.85 -19.26
CA THR A 42 -11.32 -3.80 -17.86
C THR A 42 -11.23 -2.38 -17.33
N TYR A 43 -10.69 -1.44 -18.13
CA TYR A 43 -10.63 -0.03 -17.76
C TYR A 43 -12.02 0.57 -17.52
N GLU A 44 -13.00 0.26 -18.38
CA GLU A 44 -14.39 0.67 -18.21
C GLU A 44 -15.00 0.07 -16.93
N SER A 45 -14.72 -1.21 -16.64
CA SER A 45 -15.16 -1.87 -15.40
C SER A 45 -14.59 -1.21 -14.13
N LEU A 46 -13.30 -0.85 -14.15
CA LEU A 46 -12.65 -0.12 -13.06
C LEU A 46 -13.27 1.28 -12.88
N GLN A 47 -13.52 1.99 -13.97
CA GLN A 47 -14.15 3.31 -13.94
C GLN A 47 -15.56 3.25 -13.35
N ASN A 48 -16.36 2.25 -13.74
CA ASN A 48 -17.69 2.01 -13.18
C ASN A 48 -17.63 1.71 -11.68
N THR A 49 -16.71 0.84 -11.26
CA THR A 49 -16.50 0.52 -9.83
C THR A 49 -16.15 1.78 -9.03
N ARG A 50 -15.24 2.61 -9.55
CA ARG A 50 -14.87 3.89 -8.93
C ARG A 50 -16.07 4.84 -8.83
N ALA A 51 -16.91 4.92 -9.87
CA ALA A 51 -18.12 5.74 -9.84
C ALA A 51 -19.10 5.28 -8.75
N VAL A 52 -19.33 3.96 -8.64
CA VAL A 52 -20.19 3.38 -7.58
C VAL A 52 -19.65 3.72 -6.19
N LEU A 53 -18.35 3.52 -5.95
CA LEU A 53 -17.73 3.83 -4.66
C LEU A 53 -17.80 5.32 -4.31
N ARG A 54 -17.63 6.21 -5.29
CA ARG A 54 -17.73 7.66 -5.08
C ARG A 54 -19.15 8.12 -4.77
N ASN A 55 -20.16 7.38 -5.22
CA ASN A 55 -21.57 7.63 -4.91
C ASN A 55 -22.02 7.03 -3.57
N ALA A 56 -21.17 6.23 -2.92
CA ALA A 56 -21.49 5.66 -1.62
C ALA A 56 -21.55 6.76 -0.53
N PRO A 57 -22.46 6.63 0.46
CA PRO A 57 -22.57 7.62 1.53
C PRO A 57 -21.29 7.64 2.38
N LEU A 58 -20.69 8.82 2.53
CA LEU A 58 -19.56 9.00 3.45
C LEU A 58 -20.04 8.82 4.89
N ARG A 59 -19.56 7.78 5.57
CA ARG A 59 -19.87 7.52 6.98
C ARG A 59 -18.67 7.83 7.86
N LYS A 60 -18.91 8.55 8.95
CA LYS A 60 -17.87 8.84 9.96
C LYS A 60 -17.39 7.52 10.58
N VAL A 61 -16.08 7.30 10.58
CA VAL A 61 -15.48 6.12 11.20
C VAL A 61 -15.73 6.20 12.72
N PRO A 62 -16.36 5.18 13.34
CA PRO A 62 -16.81 5.25 14.73
C PRO A 62 -15.66 5.29 15.74
N ARG A 63 -14.48 4.79 15.39
CA ARG A 63 -13.28 4.84 16.23
C ARG A 63 -12.04 5.10 15.39
N ASN A 64 -11.10 5.83 15.94
CA ASN A 64 -9.78 5.97 15.33
C ASN A 64 -8.97 4.68 15.61
N PHE A 65 -8.33 4.13 14.58
CA PHE A 65 -7.45 2.97 14.71
C PHE A 65 -6.03 3.35 15.13
N THR A 66 -5.71 4.65 15.20
CA THR A 66 -4.46 5.10 15.81
C THR A 66 -4.48 4.80 17.30
N LEU A 67 -3.54 3.99 17.78
CA LEU A 67 -3.29 3.84 19.21
C LEU A 67 -2.87 5.19 19.78
N SER A 68 -3.58 5.68 20.80
CA SER A 68 -3.08 6.83 21.55
C SER A 68 -1.83 6.40 22.33
N ALA A 69 -0.91 7.33 22.58
CA ALA A 69 0.27 7.03 23.38
C ALA A 69 -0.08 6.48 24.78
N ALA A 70 -1.26 6.83 25.31
CA ALA A 70 -1.80 6.30 26.55
C ALA A 70 -2.32 4.85 26.44
N ALA A 71 -2.71 4.40 25.24
CA ALA A 71 -3.15 3.03 24.96
C ALA A 71 -1.97 2.06 24.72
N VAL A 72 -0.75 2.57 24.55
CA VAL A 72 0.46 1.77 24.35
C VAL A 72 1.11 1.51 25.71
N GLN A 73 1.32 0.24 26.05
CA GLN A 73 2.13 -0.13 27.20
C GLN A 73 3.56 0.39 26.98
N GLN A 74 4.05 1.23 27.89
CA GLN A 74 5.41 1.72 27.85
C GLN A 74 6.38 0.53 27.87
N PRO A 75 7.44 0.52 27.04
CA PRO A 75 8.44 -0.53 27.09
C PRO A 75 8.98 -0.62 28.52
N ARG A 76 8.94 -1.83 29.11
CA ARG A 76 9.49 -2.05 30.47
C ARG A 76 10.94 -1.58 30.46
N ARG A 77 11.27 -0.64 31.34
CA ARG A 77 12.66 -0.18 31.49
C ARG A 77 13.53 -1.40 31.80
N PRO A 78 14.64 -1.62 31.08
CA PRO A 78 15.54 -2.71 31.39
C PRO A 78 16.04 -2.56 32.82
N PHE A 79 16.20 -3.67 33.52
CA PHE A 79 16.70 -3.70 34.89
C PHE A 79 18.05 -2.95 34.99
N VAL A 80 18.23 -2.15 36.03
CA VAL A 80 19.33 -1.16 36.18
C VAL A 80 20.72 -1.81 36.07
N LEU A 81 20.84 -3.11 36.36
CA LEU A 81 22.10 -3.86 36.32
C LEU A 81 22.47 -4.44 34.93
N ILE A 82 21.55 -4.46 33.95
CA ILE A 82 21.85 -4.94 32.58
C ILE A 82 23.05 -4.22 31.94
N PRO A 83 23.22 -2.89 32.04
CA PRO A 83 24.42 -2.24 31.50
C PRO A 83 25.72 -2.67 32.20
N ALA A 84 25.70 -3.02 33.49
CA ALA A 84 26.90 -3.47 34.21
C ALA A 84 27.38 -4.85 33.71
N LEU A 85 26.45 -5.71 33.29
CA LEU A 85 26.77 -7.02 32.71
C LEU A 85 27.52 -6.91 31.36
N ARG A 86 27.53 -5.73 30.72
CA ARG A 86 28.30 -5.50 29.48
C ARG A 86 29.81 -5.50 29.67
N PHE A 87 30.29 -5.42 30.91
CA PHE A 87 31.71 -5.47 31.25
C PHE A 87 32.23 -6.89 31.54
N SER A 88 31.41 -7.93 31.36
CA SER A 88 31.81 -9.33 31.60
C SER A 88 33.02 -9.77 30.77
N SER A 89 33.17 -9.26 29.55
CA SER A 89 34.33 -9.58 28.70
C SER A 89 35.65 -9.06 29.26
N VAL A 90 35.65 -7.91 29.93
CA VAL A 90 36.85 -7.34 30.59
C VAL A 90 37.25 -8.18 31.79
N LEU A 91 36.27 -8.65 32.56
CA LEU A 91 36.48 -9.55 33.68
C LEU A 91 36.97 -10.95 33.25
N ALA A 92 36.58 -11.43 32.06
CA ALA A 92 36.99 -12.74 31.55
C ALA A 92 38.45 -12.81 31.09
N THR A 93 39.09 -11.66 30.85
CA THR A 93 40.49 -11.57 30.41
C THR A 93 41.48 -11.32 31.55
N LEU A 94 41.02 -11.32 32.81
CA LEU A 94 41.86 -11.13 34.00
C LEU A 94 42.26 -12.46 34.64
#